data_AF-C6JSE3-F1
#
_entry.id   AF-C6JSE3-F1
#
_cell.length_a   1.000
_cell.length_b   1.000
_cell.length_c   1.000
_cell.angle_alpha   90.00
_cell.angle_beta   90.00
_cell.angle_gamma   90.00
#
_symmetry.space_group_name_H-M   'P 1'
#
loop_
_entity.id
_entity.type
_entity.pdbx_description
1 polymer ?
#
loop_
_entity_poly.entity_id
_entity_poly.type
_entity_poly.pdbx_seq_one_letter_code
_entity_poly.pdbx_strand_id
1 'polypeptide(L)'
;MLAFLDAFAVDSGVAAHVRLGGEVLRVRPLCRGQQGEQWTVAWRGEDGGVAEEPFDAVVVCSGHCSVPLVPKIRGINKWQGKQMHSHNYHTPEPFQDQSVVVVGLGASGIDIASEISHVAKEVHIAARYSKDRLGKIELYHNAWMHGEIDCIQDDGLVRFAEGSSVAADTILYCTGYRYHFPFLDLDGFTVDDNRVGPLYKHVFPPKYAPNLSFVGLPYKSIIFQSLELESKWVAALLSGRTAALPSEEDMMADVQEEYQRMEDAGKPKRHTHTLWPRWVSVR
;
A
#
# COMPACT_ATOMS: atom_id res chain seq x y z
N MET A 1 -8.65 -14.50 -12.10
CA MET A 1 -9.03 -13.34 -11.24
C MET A 1 -9.57 -12.18 -12.09
N LEU A 2 -8.80 -11.63 -13.04
CA LEU A 2 -9.28 -10.53 -13.91
C LEU A 2 -10.65 -10.83 -14.57
N ALA A 3 -10.78 -11.96 -15.25
CA ALA A 3 -12.04 -12.38 -15.87
C ALA A 3 -13.23 -12.46 -14.89
N PHE A 4 -12.98 -12.75 -13.61
CA PHE A 4 -14.02 -12.74 -12.58
C PHE A 4 -14.45 -11.31 -12.23
N LEU A 5 -13.49 -10.38 -12.10
CA LEU A 5 -13.79 -8.97 -11.84
C LEU A 5 -14.51 -8.31 -13.02
N ASP A 6 -14.10 -8.64 -14.25
CA ASP A 6 -14.77 -8.15 -15.46
C ASP A 6 -16.22 -8.66 -15.53
N ALA A 7 -16.43 -9.95 -15.32
CA ALA A 7 -17.77 -10.54 -15.27
C ALA A 7 -18.61 -9.91 -14.16
N PHE A 8 -18.06 -9.74 -12.95
CA PHE A 8 -18.75 -9.08 -11.85
C PHE A 8 -19.15 -7.64 -12.18
N ALA A 9 -18.28 -6.86 -12.80
CA ALA A 9 -18.56 -5.47 -13.16
C ALA A 9 -19.66 -5.36 -14.22
N VAL A 10 -19.70 -6.29 -15.18
CA VAL A 10 -20.77 -6.38 -16.19
C VAL A 10 -22.08 -6.83 -15.56
N ASP A 11 -22.09 -7.94 -14.81
CA ASP A 11 -23.29 -8.53 -14.23
C ASP A 11 -23.97 -7.62 -13.19
N SER A 12 -23.17 -6.85 -12.45
CA SER A 12 -23.67 -5.86 -11.47
C SER A 12 -24.12 -4.53 -12.10
N GLY A 13 -23.85 -4.31 -13.39
CA GLY A 13 -24.12 -3.05 -14.09
C GLY A 13 -23.15 -1.91 -13.77
N VAL A 14 -22.19 -2.12 -12.85
CA VAL A 14 -21.22 -1.08 -12.44
C VAL A 14 -20.35 -0.64 -13.61
N ALA A 15 -20.03 -1.54 -14.55
CA ALA A 15 -19.23 -1.21 -15.73
C ALA A 15 -19.81 -0.04 -16.54
N ALA A 16 -21.14 0.10 -16.61
CA ALA A 16 -21.81 1.19 -17.34
C ALA A 16 -21.64 2.57 -16.66
N HIS A 17 -21.20 2.61 -15.41
CA HIS A 17 -20.99 3.84 -14.63
C HIS A 17 -19.52 4.28 -14.57
N VAL A 18 -18.59 3.49 -15.13
CA VAL A 18 -17.16 3.80 -15.11
C VAL A 18 -16.78 4.64 -16.33
N ARG A 19 -16.14 5.78 -16.10
CA ARG A 19 -15.51 6.59 -17.16
C ARG A 19 -14.03 6.21 -17.26
N LEU A 20 -13.69 5.39 -18.24
CA LEU A 20 -12.31 5.00 -18.53
C LEU A 20 -11.53 6.16 -19.17
N GLY A 21 -10.20 6.10 -19.11
CA GLY A 21 -9.34 7.15 -19.65
C GLY A 21 -9.39 8.48 -18.87
N GLY A 22 -10.05 8.49 -17.71
CA GLY A 22 -10.16 9.64 -16.82
C GLY A 22 -9.17 9.55 -15.65
N GLU A 23 -8.31 10.55 -15.51
CA GLU A 23 -7.41 10.69 -14.36
C GLU A 23 -7.93 11.78 -13.42
N VAL A 24 -8.23 11.43 -12.17
CA VAL A 24 -8.60 12.41 -11.14
C VAL A 24 -7.38 13.23 -10.76
N LEU A 25 -7.46 14.53 -10.98
CA LEU A 25 -6.39 15.48 -10.67
C LEU A 25 -6.58 16.13 -9.31
N ARG A 26 -7.85 16.29 -8.89
CA ARG A 26 -8.17 17.11 -7.73
C ARG A 26 -9.55 16.83 -7.16
N VAL A 27 -9.65 16.83 -5.84
CA VAL A 27 -10.89 16.74 -5.09
C VAL A 27 -10.90 17.82 -4.02
N ARG A 28 -11.94 18.65 -3.97
CA ARG A 28 -12.06 19.76 -3.00
C ARG A 28 -13.48 19.93 -2.50
N PRO A 29 -13.67 20.30 -1.22
CA PRO A 29 -14.97 20.75 -0.73
C PRO A 29 -15.33 22.10 -1.36
N LEU A 30 -16.58 22.23 -1.79
CA LEU A 30 -17.23 23.51 -2.07
C LEU A 30 -17.74 24.10 -0.75
N CYS A 31 -17.61 25.41 -0.56
CA CYS A 31 -18.10 26.10 0.64
C CYS A 31 -19.54 25.68 0.97
N ARG A 32 -19.85 25.50 2.27
CA ARG A 32 -21.20 25.16 2.76
C ARG A 32 -22.25 26.11 2.17
N GLY A 33 -22.97 25.63 1.16
CA GLY A 33 -24.23 26.22 0.72
C GLY A 33 -25.36 25.78 1.66
N GLN A 34 -26.57 26.28 1.42
CA GLN A 34 -27.77 25.91 2.21
C GLN A 34 -28.16 24.41 2.12
N GLN A 35 -27.48 23.61 1.27
CA GLN A 35 -27.79 22.19 1.00
C GLN A 35 -26.73 21.19 1.50
N GLY A 36 -25.70 21.62 2.23
CA GLY A 36 -24.66 20.72 2.77
C GLY A 36 -23.29 20.92 2.11
N GLU A 37 -22.31 20.11 2.52
CA GLU A 37 -20.96 20.07 1.91
C GLU A 37 -21.02 19.33 0.56
N GLN A 38 -20.86 20.09 -0.53
CA GLN A 38 -20.65 19.53 -1.87
C GLN A 38 -19.16 19.43 -2.16
N TRP A 39 -18.79 18.58 -3.11
CA TRP A 39 -17.43 18.34 -3.55
C TRP A 39 -17.29 18.66 -5.03
N THR A 40 -16.11 19.10 -5.43
CA THR A 40 -15.70 19.20 -6.84
C THR A 40 -14.64 18.15 -7.11
N VAL A 41 -14.79 17.45 -8.24
CA VAL A 41 -13.81 16.51 -8.75
C VAL A 41 -13.34 17.00 -10.11
N ALA A 42 -12.09 17.43 -10.18
CA ALA A 42 -11.44 17.75 -11.44
C ALA A 42 -10.73 16.51 -11.99
N TRP A 43 -10.97 16.19 -13.25
CA TRP A 43 -10.39 15.04 -13.93
C TRP A 43 -9.95 15.40 -15.35
N ARG A 44 -8.95 14.67 -15.84
CA ARG A 44 -8.41 14.81 -17.20
C ARG A 44 -8.81 13.61 -18.04
N GLY A 45 -9.41 13.87 -19.21
CA GLY A 45 -9.72 12.84 -20.20
C GLY A 45 -8.52 12.49 -21.09
N GLU A 46 -8.71 11.50 -21.96
CA GLU A 46 -7.68 11.04 -22.91
C GLU A 46 -7.26 12.13 -23.93
N ASP A 47 -8.16 13.06 -24.23
CA ASP A 47 -7.90 14.22 -25.09
C ASP A 47 -7.03 15.30 -24.39
N GLY A 48 -6.69 15.10 -23.12
CA GLY A 48 -5.96 16.04 -22.27
C GLY A 48 -6.84 17.17 -21.71
N GLY A 49 -8.13 17.21 -22.07
CA GLY A 49 -9.09 18.17 -21.55
C GLY A 49 -9.34 17.95 -20.06
N VAL A 50 -9.46 19.05 -19.31
CA VAL A 50 -9.79 19.01 -17.88
C VAL A 50 -11.23 19.44 -17.68
N ALA A 51 -12.02 18.56 -17.07
CA ALA A 51 -13.38 18.82 -16.64
C ALA A 51 -13.42 18.88 -15.10
N GLU A 52 -14.39 19.61 -14.55
CA GLU A 52 -14.64 19.69 -13.12
C GLU A 52 -16.14 19.53 -12.88
N GLU A 53 -16.52 18.56 -12.05
CA GLU A 53 -17.91 18.19 -11.81
C GLU A 53 -18.24 18.21 -10.30
N PRO A 54 -19.44 18.69 -9.92
CA PRO A 54 -19.89 18.67 -8.54
C PRO A 54 -20.46 17.29 -8.15
N PHE A 55 -20.23 16.89 -6.89
CA PHE A 55 -20.76 15.65 -6.30
C PHE A 55 -21.18 15.90 -4.85
N ASP A 56 -22.22 15.21 -4.38
CA ASP A 56 -22.61 15.26 -2.97
C ASP A 56 -21.62 14.51 -2.07
N ALA A 57 -20.97 13.47 -2.60
CA ALA A 57 -19.98 12.69 -1.86
C ALA A 57 -18.89 12.14 -2.78
N VAL A 58 -17.71 11.89 -2.21
CA VAL A 58 -16.55 11.28 -2.85
C VAL A 58 -16.11 10.05 -2.05
N VAL A 59 -15.99 8.92 -2.72
CA VAL A 59 -15.45 7.67 -2.16
C VAL A 59 -14.13 7.38 -2.85
N VAL A 60 -13.03 7.36 -2.09
CA VAL A 60 -11.68 7.17 -2.60
C VAL A 60 -11.35 5.69 -2.64
N CYS A 61 -11.21 5.14 -3.85
CA CYS A 61 -10.92 3.73 -4.12
C CYS A 61 -9.65 3.54 -4.98
N SER A 62 -8.70 4.48 -4.93
CA SER A 62 -7.53 4.51 -5.83
C SER A 62 -6.45 3.44 -5.55
N GLY A 63 -6.66 2.59 -4.53
CA GLY A 63 -5.70 1.58 -4.10
C GLY A 63 -4.43 2.17 -3.48
N HIS A 64 -3.49 1.28 -3.14
CA HIS A 64 -2.26 1.66 -2.42
C HIS A 64 -1.02 0.81 -2.80
N CYS A 65 -1.09 0.03 -3.89
CA CYS A 65 -0.01 -0.85 -4.36
C CYS A 65 0.70 -0.32 -5.63
N SER A 66 0.80 1.01 -5.77
CA SER A 66 1.32 1.64 -7.01
C SER A 66 2.52 2.55 -6.80
N VAL A 67 2.70 3.17 -5.62
CA VAL A 67 3.84 4.07 -5.37
C VAL A 67 4.92 3.34 -4.54
N PRO A 68 6.07 2.99 -5.14
CA PRO A 68 7.10 2.20 -4.47
C PRO A 68 7.67 2.84 -3.20
N LEU A 69 7.97 1.98 -2.22
CA LEU A 69 8.77 2.34 -1.04
C LEU A 69 10.18 1.78 -1.24
N VAL A 70 11.16 2.64 -1.54
CA VAL A 70 12.57 2.23 -1.73
C VAL A 70 13.38 2.67 -0.51
N PRO A 71 14.05 1.74 0.22
CA PRO A 71 14.82 2.08 1.41
C PRO A 71 16.13 2.81 1.06
N LYS A 72 16.62 3.61 2.00
CA LYS A 72 17.96 4.20 1.90
C LYS A 72 18.99 3.19 2.41
N ILE A 73 19.91 2.76 1.54
CA ILE A 73 21.00 1.84 1.88
C ILE A 73 22.33 2.59 1.81
N ARG A 74 23.18 2.46 2.84
CA ARG A 74 24.50 3.10 2.85
C ARG A 74 25.35 2.57 1.68
N GLY A 75 25.95 3.46 0.90
CA GLY A 75 26.81 3.09 -0.23
C GLY A 75 26.08 2.82 -1.56
N ILE A 76 24.74 2.72 -1.55
CA ILE A 76 23.96 2.32 -2.75
C ILE A 76 24.14 3.25 -3.96
N ASN A 77 24.39 4.55 -3.72
CA ASN A 77 24.57 5.53 -4.79
C ASN A 77 25.85 5.30 -5.63
N LYS A 78 26.83 4.54 -5.10
CA LYS A 78 28.07 4.19 -5.81
C LYS A 78 28.01 2.79 -6.42
N TRP A 79 26.99 2.00 -6.07
CA TRP A 79 26.85 0.63 -6.52
C TRP A 79 26.51 0.59 -8.01
N GLN A 80 27.22 -0.25 -8.76
CA GLN A 80 27.09 -0.34 -10.22
C GLN A 80 26.04 -1.38 -10.67
N GLY A 81 25.52 -2.19 -9.75
CA GLY A 81 24.49 -3.17 -10.06
C GLY A 81 23.12 -2.55 -10.32
N LYS A 82 22.21 -3.37 -10.85
CA LYS A 82 20.86 -2.96 -11.21
C LYS A 82 19.98 -2.85 -9.97
N GLN A 83 19.23 -1.76 -9.88
CA GLN A 83 18.22 -1.56 -8.83
C GLN A 83 16.82 -1.64 -9.45
N MET A 84 15.93 -2.40 -8.83
CA MET A 84 14.54 -2.54 -9.29
C MET A 84 13.60 -2.65 -8.10
N HIS A 85 12.41 -2.06 -8.15
CA HIS A 85 11.33 -2.36 -7.21
C HIS A 85 10.40 -3.42 -7.82
N SER A 86 9.77 -4.25 -6.99
CA SER A 86 8.81 -5.28 -7.43
C SER A 86 7.63 -4.74 -8.25
N HIS A 87 7.38 -3.43 -8.19
CA HIS A 87 6.39 -2.75 -9.03
C HIS A 87 6.71 -2.85 -10.53
N ASN A 88 8.01 -2.89 -10.87
CA ASN A 88 8.51 -2.98 -12.26
C ASN A 88 8.91 -4.41 -12.63
N TYR A 89 8.63 -5.39 -11.77
CA TYR A 89 8.85 -6.80 -12.06
C TYR A 89 7.69 -7.33 -12.91
N HIS A 90 8.01 -8.04 -13.99
CA HIS A 90 7.00 -8.60 -14.89
C HIS A 90 7.22 -10.10 -15.13
N THR A 91 8.46 -10.51 -15.36
CA THR A 91 8.82 -11.89 -15.70
C THR A 91 10.21 -12.24 -15.16
N PRO A 92 10.54 -13.53 -14.97
CA PRO A 92 11.81 -13.93 -14.37
C PRO A 92 12.99 -13.97 -15.36
N GLU A 93 12.76 -14.11 -16.67
CA GLU A 93 13.82 -14.31 -17.67
C GLU A 93 14.94 -13.24 -17.66
N PRO A 94 14.66 -11.95 -17.39
CA PRO A 94 15.71 -10.93 -17.25
C PRO A 94 16.71 -11.17 -16.11
N PHE A 95 16.46 -12.13 -15.22
CA PHE A 95 17.32 -12.53 -14.10
C PHE A 95 18.11 -13.81 -14.37
N GLN A 96 18.04 -14.37 -15.59
CA GLN A 96 18.79 -15.55 -15.99
C GLN A 96 20.28 -15.39 -15.65
N ASP A 97 20.82 -16.40 -14.97
CA ASP A 97 22.24 -16.50 -14.58
C ASP A 97 22.79 -15.37 -13.69
N GLN A 98 21.93 -14.50 -13.13
CA GLN A 98 22.33 -13.43 -12.21
C GLN A 98 22.34 -13.88 -10.75
N SER A 99 23.19 -13.25 -9.93
CA SER A 99 23.08 -13.26 -8.47
C SER A 99 22.19 -12.09 -8.03
N VAL A 100 21.03 -12.39 -7.44
CA VAL A 100 19.98 -11.40 -7.14
C VAL A 100 19.73 -11.29 -5.64
N VAL A 101 19.76 -10.07 -5.10
CA VAL A 101 19.37 -9.78 -3.71
C VAL A 101 17.93 -9.28 -3.67
N VAL A 102 17.03 -10.04 -3.07
CA VAL A 102 15.62 -9.66 -2.86
C VAL A 102 15.46 -9.04 -1.47
N VAL A 103 15.07 -7.77 -1.40
CA VAL A 103 14.91 -7.05 -0.14
C VAL A 103 13.46 -7.11 0.33
N GLY A 104 13.21 -7.84 1.41
CA GLY A 104 11.90 -8.00 2.03
C GLY A 104 11.30 -9.40 1.82
N LEU A 105 10.60 -9.88 2.85
CA LEU A 105 9.93 -11.19 2.90
C LEU A 105 8.40 -11.03 2.99
N GLY A 106 7.85 -10.00 2.33
CA GLY A 106 6.40 -9.88 2.14
C GLY A 106 5.89 -10.84 1.07
N ALA A 107 4.62 -10.69 0.66
CA ALA A 107 4.04 -11.50 -0.41
C ALA A 107 4.90 -11.45 -1.68
N SER A 108 5.19 -10.25 -2.20
CA SER A 108 6.07 -10.09 -3.37
C SER A 108 7.48 -10.64 -3.16
N GLY A 109 8.02 -10.52 -1.95
CA GLY A 109 9.37 -11.03 -1.65
C GLY A 109 9.44 -12.54 -1.78
N ILE A 110 8.46 -13.25 -1.22
CA ILE A 110 8.35 -14.70 -1.27
C ILE A 110 8.07 -15.17 -2.70
N ASP A 111 7.05 -14.60 -3.34
CA ASP A 111 6.59 -15.06 -4.65
C ASP A 111 7.64 -14.80 -5.73
N ILE A 112 8.23 -13.59 -5.76
CA ILE A 112 9.23 -13.26 -6.77
C ILE A 112 10.54 -14.01 -6.52
N ALA A 113 10.99 -14.15 -5.26
CA ALA A 113 12.19 -14.93 -4.97
C ALA A 113 12.02 -16.40 -5.39
N SER A 114 10.82 -16.97 -5.18
CA SER A 114 10.47 -18.31 -5.65
C SER A 114 10.55 -18.38 -7.18
N GLU A 115 9.92 -17.46 -7.89
CA GLU A 115 9.86 -17.45 -9.35
C GLU A 115 11.25 -17.28 -9.99
N ILE A 116 12.04 -16.30 -9.55
CA ILE A 116 13.38 -16.07 -10.12
C ILE A 116 14.37 -17.16 -9.73
N SER A 117 14.14 -17.92 -8.66
CA SER A 117 15.03 -19.04 -8.28
C SER A 117 15.12 -20.12 -9.36
N HIS A 118 14.15 -20.18 -10.29
CA HIS A 118 14.16 -21.13 -11.40
C HIS A 118 15.12 -20.75 -12.54
N VAL A 119 15.57 -19.49 -12.61
CA VAL A 119 16.39 -18.96 -13.71
C VAL A 119 17.68 -18.27 -13.23
N ALA A 120 17.67 -17.71 -12.03
CA ALA A 120 18.81 -17.01 -11.46
C ALA A 120 19.92 -17.98 -11.04
N LYS A 121 21.16 -17.49 -11.05
CA LYS A 121 22.31 -18.25 -10.54
C LYS A 121 22.20 -18.41 -9.02
N GLU A 122 21.92 -17.32 -8.32
CA GLU A 122 21.77 -17.28 -6.85
C GLU A 122 20.69 -16.26 -6.45
N VAL A 123 19.91 -16.58 -5.42
CA VAL A 123 18.90 -15.69 -4.84
C VAL A 123 19.17 -15.47 -3.35
N HIS A 124 19.36 -14.23 -2.95
CA HIS A 124 19.66 -13.84 -1.57
C HIS A 124 18.52 -12.99 -1.01
N ILE A 125 17.72 -13.55 -0.11
CA ILE A 125 16.61 -12.83 0.50
C ILE A 125 17.10 -12.11 1.75
N ALA A 126 17.02 -10.78 1.76
CA ALA A 126 17.40 -9.93 2.89
C ALA A 126 16.16 -9.46 3.65
N ALA A 127 16.03 -9.83 4.93
CA ALA A 127 14.84 -9.50 5.71
C ALA A 127 15.14 -9.26 7.20
N ARG A 128 14.18 -8.59 7.88
CA ARG A 128 14.20 -8.38 9.33
C ARG A 128 13.65 -9.62 10.04
N TYR A 129 14.51 -10.58 10.35
CA TYR A 129 14.17 -11.81 11.09
C TYR A 129 15.22 -12.21 12.12
N SER A 130 14.84 -13.15 12.99
CA SER A 130 15.69 -13.76 13.99
C SER A 130 16.78 -14.65 13.35
N LYS A 131 17.93 -14.75 14.03
CA LYS A 131 19.15 -15.39 13.51
C LYS A 131 18.99 -16.88 13.16
N ASP A 132 17.99 -17.56 13.72
CA ASP A 132 17.67 -18.97 13.48
C ASP A 132 17.14 -19.25 12.06
N ARG A 133 16.75 -18.21 11.32
CA ARG A 133 16.25 -18.34 9.95
C ARG A 133 17.29 -18.04 8.86
N LEU A 134 18.51 -17.70 9.25
CA LEU A 134 19.58 -17.36 8.31
C LEU A 134 20.22 -18.62 7.70
N GLY A 135 20.71 -18.50 6.47
CA GLY A 135 21.40 -19.58 5.77
C GLY A 135 20.63 -20.12 4.56
N LYS A 136 21.01 -21.31 4.10
CA LYS A 136 20.45 -21.91 2.89
C LYS A 136 18.97 -22.26 3.09
N ILE A 137 18.13 -21.92 2.11
CA ILE A 137 16.72 -22.30 2.11
C ILE A 137 16.61 -23.67 1.45
N GLU A 138 16.43 -24.73 2.23
CA GLU A 138 16.45 -26.13 1.75
C GLU A 138 15.45 -26.45 0.63
N LEU A 139 14.37 -25.67 0.51
CA LEU A 139 13.39 -25.84 -0.58
C LEU A 139 13.96 -25.45 -1.95
N TYR A 140 15.03 -24.65 -2.00
CA TYR A 140 15.63 -24.15 -3.23
C TYR A 140 17.10 -24.56 -3.31
N HIS A 141 17.56 -24.93 -4.49
CA HIS A 141 18.94 -25.34 -4.70
C HIS A 141 19.92 -24.15 -4.63
N ASN A 142 19.44 -22.94 -4.91
CA ASN A 142 20.19 -21.71 -5.13
C ASN A 142 19.64 -20.49 -4.35
N ALA A 143 18.97 -20.68 -3.21
CA ALA A 143 18.46 -19.56 -2.41
C ALA A 143 18.94 -19.55 -0.95
N TRP A 144 19.19 -18.36 -0.43
CA TRP A 144 19.68 -18.11 0.94
C TRP A 144 18.90 -16.98 1.61
N MET A 145 18.75 -17.09 2.93
CA MET A 145 18.16 -16.07 3.79
C MET A 145 19.26 -15.33 4.56
N HIS A 146 19.17 -14.01 4.54
CA HIS A 146 20.11 -13.08 5.16
C HIS A 146 19.36 -12.12 6.09
N GLY A 147 20.12 -11.48 6.98
CA GLY A 147 19.65 -10.31 7.71
C GLY A 147 19.41 -9.13 6.77
N GLU A 148 19.01 -8.00 7.34
CA GLU A 148 18.86 -6.78 6.55
C GLU A 148 20.19 -6.34 5.93
N ILE A 149 20.13 -5.63 4.80
CA ILE A 149 21.34 -5.04 4.21
C ILE A 149 21.86 -3.96 5.15
N ASP A 150 23.11 -4.10 5.59
CA ASP A 150 23.82 -3.08 6.37
C ASP A 150 24.34 -1.98 5.41
N CYS A 151 25.09 -2.38 4.38
CA CYS A 151 25.58 -1.45 3.37
C CYS A 151 26.06 -2.13 2.08
N ILE A 152 26.29 -1.31 1.07
CA ILE A 152 27.17 -1.64 -0.04
C ILE A 152 28.60 -1.24 0.33
N GLN A 153 29.54 -2.18 0.21
CA GLN A 153 30.96 -1.98 0.48
C GLN A 153 31.67 -1.28 -0.69
N ASP A 154 32.88 -0.76 -0.45
CA ASP A 154 33.65 -0.01 -1.47
C ASP A 154 34.07 -0.89 -2.66
N ASP A 155 34.18 -2.20 -2.47
CA ASP A 155 34.43 -3.20 -3.52
C ASP A 155 33.16 -3.62 -4.28
N GLY A 156 32.00 -3.08 -3.92
CA GLY A 156 30.70 -3.35 -4.55
C GLY A 156 29.93 -4.53 -3.96
N LEU A 157 30.45 -5.20 -2.94
CA LEU A 157 29.74 -6.29 -2.27
C LEU A 157 28.56 -5.77 -1.42
N VAL A 158 27.48 -6.54 -1.40
CA VAL A 158 26.32 -6.30 -0.53
C VAL A 158 26.61 -6.96 0.82
N ARG A 159 26.78 -6.15 1.86
CA ARG A 159 26.99 -6.62 3.24
C ARG A 159 25.68 -6.64 4.00
N PHE A 160 25.42 -7.76 4.67
CA PHE A 160 24.25 -7.96 5.51
C PHE A 160 24.57 -7.75 6.99
N ALA A 161 23.55 -7.50 7.80
CA ALA A 161 23.67 -7.17 9.23
C ALA A 161 24.32 -8.29 10.06
N GLU A 162 24.21 -9.55 9.64
CA GLU A 162 24.90 -10.67 10.27
C GLU A 162 26.40 -10.75 9.93
N GLY A 163 26.89 -9.89 9.03
CA GLY A 163 28.29 -9.76 8.66
C GLY A 163 28.68 -10.51 7.38
N SER A 164 27.79 -11.34 6.82
CA SER A 164 28.03 -11.98 5.53
C SER A 164 28.00 -10.95 4.38
N SER A 165 28.63 -11.27 3.25
CA SER A 165 28.66 -10.38 2.08
C SER A 165 28.62 -11.18 0.79
N VAL A 166 27.92 -10.66 -0.22
CA VAL A 166 27.74 -11.32 -1.51
C VAL A 166 27.95 -10.35 -2.67
N ALA A 167 28.47 -10.86 -3.79
CA ALA A 167 28.40 -10.15 -5.05
C ALA A 167 27.00 -10.32 -5.63
N ALA A 168 26.42 -9.24 -6.15
CA ALA A 168 25.09 -9.28 -6.74
C ALA A 168 25.07 -8.41 -8.00
N ASP A 169 24.32 -8.87 -8.99
CA ASP A 169 24.05 -8.13 -10.22
C ASP A 169 22.84 -7.22 -10.06
N THR A 170 21.83 -7.68 -9.31
CA THR A 170 20.57 -6.96 -9.10
C THR A 170 20.16 -6.93 -7.62
N ILE A 171 19.74 -5.75 -7.13
CA ILE A 171 18.98 -5.59 -5.89
C ILE A 171 17.51 -5.32 -6.27
N LEU A 172 16.64 -6.25 -5.89
CA LEU A 172 15.19 -6.21 -6.10
C LEU A 172 14.47 -5.84 -4.80
N TYR A 173 13.93 -4.61 -4.73
CA TYR A 173 13.17 -4.10 -3.60
C TYR A 173 11.74 -4.66 -3.59
N CYS A 174 11.48 -5.60 -2.69
CA CYS A 174 10.16 -6.13 -2.34
C CYS A 174 9.67 -5.49 -1.02
N THR A 175 9.87 -4.18 -0.89
CA THR A 175 9.72 -3.40 0.34
C THR A 175 8.35 -2.75 0.51
N GLY A 176 7.41 -3.05 -0.38
CA GLY A 176 6.04 -2.59 -0.33
C GLY A 176 5.85 -1.19 -0.91
N TYR A 177 4.76 -0.54 -0.52
CA TYR A 177 4.28 0.68 -1.17
C TYR A 177 3.95 1.75 -0.14
N ARG A 178 3.77 2.98 -0.62
CA ARG A 178 3.27 4.10 0.17
C ARG A 178 1.86 4.49 -0.24
N TYR A 179 1.04 4.90 0.72
CA TYR A 179 -0.20 5.60 0.40
C TYR A 179 0.14 6.94 -0.26
N HIS A 180 -0.57 7.28 -1.33
CA HIS A 180 -0.35 8.51 -2.07
C HIS A 180 -1.63 8.97 -2.74
N PHE A 181 -2.10 10.15 -2.35
CA PHE A 181 -3.33 10.76 -2.86
C PHE A 181 -3.04 12.18 -3.34
N PRO A 182 -2.33 12.36 -4.46
CA PRO A 182 -1.88 13.69 -4.92
C PRO A 182 -3.04 14.62 -5.29
N PHE A 183 -4.22 14.06 -5.50
CA PHE A 183 -5.46 14.77 -5.80
C PHE A 183 -6.21 15.26 -4.54
N LEU A 184 -5.76 14.91 -3.33
CA LEU A 184 -6.35 15.35 -2.06
C LEU A 184 -5.39 16.28 -1.32
N ASP A 185 -5.85 17.52 -1.11
CA ASP A 185 -5.22 18.51 -0.23
C ASP A 185 -6.31 19.07 0.69
N LEU A 186 -6.41 18.50 1.89
CA LEU A 186 -7.50 18.73 2.82
C LEU A 186 -6.96 19.10 4.19
N ASP A 187 -7.55 20.13 4.78
CA ASP A 187 -7.16 20.60 6.12
C ASP A 187 -7.45 19.55 7.19
N GLY A 188 -6.40 19.20 7.95
CA GLY A 188 -6.44 18.19 8.99
C GLY A 188 -6.29 16.74 8.49
N PHE A 189 -6.09 16.49 7.20
CA PHE A 189 -5.83 15.16 6.64
C PHE A 189 -4.37 15.02 6.20
N THR A 190 -3.72 13.91 6.58
CA THR A 190 -2.31 13.67 6.26
C THR A 190 -2.04 12.20 5.93
N VAL A 191 -0.94 11.98 5.21
CA VAL A 191 -0.28 10.68 5.09
C VAL A 191 1.10 10.80 5.71
N ASP A 192 1.29 10.24 6.91
CA ASP A 192 2.54 10.30 7.66
C ASP A 192 3.02 8.90 8.04
N ASP A 193 4.23 8.51 7.61
CA ASP A 193 4.77 7.14 7.75
C ASP A 193 3.71 6.06 7.45
N ASN A 194 3.06 6.11 6.29
CA ASN A 194 1.98 5.19 5.88
C ASN A 194 0.74 5.13 6.80
N ARG A 195 0.55 6.09 7.70
CA ARG A 195 -0.72 6.35 8.38
C ARG A 195 -1.49 7.40 7.58
N VAL A 196 -2.61 6.99 7.00
CA VAL A 196 -3.61 7.86 6.38
C VAL A 196 -4.60 8.28 7.46
N GLY A 197 -4.74 9.58 7.72
CA GLY A 197 -5.74 10.02 8.67
C GLY A 197 -5.66 11.45 9.16
N PRO A 198 -6.45 11.74 10.22
CA PRO A 198 -7.23 10.81 11.04
C PRO A 198 -8.40 10.16 10.29
N LEU A 199 -8.66 8.86 10.53
CA LEU A 199 -9.77 8.11 9.90
C LEU A 199 -10.51 7.25 10.93
N TYR A 200 -11.78 7.57 11.18
CA TYR A 200 -12.68 6.71 11.94
C TYR A 200 -12.87 5.37 11.22
N LYS A 201 -12.54 4.29 11.94
CA LYS A 201 -12.58 2.91 11.44
C LYS A 201 -11.89 2.69 10.09
N HIS A 202 -10.83 3.46 9.80
CA HIS A 202 -10.09 3.44 8.53
C HIS A 202 -10.89 3.89 7.29
N VAL A 203 -12.11 4.41 7.45
CA VAL A 203 -13.01 4.76 6.34
C VAL A 203 -13.28 6.26 6.29
N PHE A 204 -13.61 6.89 7.41
CA PHE A 204 -14.17 8.25 7.42
C PHE A 204 -13.22 9.26 8.05
N PRO A 205 -12.79 10.32 7.34
CA PRO A 205 -12.17 11.49 7.97
C PRO A 205 -13.22 12.21 8.82
N PRO A 206 -13.06 12.34 10.15
CA PRO A 206 -14.13 12.83 11.03
C PRO A 206 -14.76 14.15 10.57
N LYS A 207 -13.93 15.11 10.15
CA LYS A 207 -14.33 16.45 9.68
C LYS A 207 -15.17 16.45 8.39
N TYR A 208 -14.98 15.46 7.54
CA TYR A 208 -15.55 15.40 6.19
C TYR A 208 -16.58 14.27 6.03
N ALA A 209 -16.89 13.56 7.11
CA ALA A 209 -17.78 12.42 7.07
C ALA A 209 -19.26 12.86 7.01
N PRO A 210 -20.14 12.11 6.32
CA PRO A 210 -19.85 10.93 5.50
C PRO A 210 -19.46 11.27 4.04
N ASN A 211 -19.47 12.55 3.66
CA ASN A 211 -19.36 13.00 2.27
C ASN A 211 -17.96 12.76 1.66
N LEU A 212 -16.92 12.52 2.47
CA LEU A 212 -15.67 11.92 2.05
C LEU A 212 -15.44 10.61 2.79
N SER A 213 -15.06 9.57 2.05
CA SER A 213 -14.72 8.26 2.61
C SER A 213 -13.65 7.54 1.79
N PHE A 214 -13.02 6.54 2.41
CA PHE A 214 -12.00 5.69 1.80
C PHE A 214 -12.41 4.22 1.89
N VAL A 215 -12.18 3.47 0.81
CA VAL A 215 -12.42 2.03 0.76
C VAL A 215 -11.14 1.34 0.30
N GLY A 216 -10.75 0.27 0.97
CA GLY A 216 -9.59 -0.55 0.61
C GLY A 216 -8.25 -0.01 1.08
N LEU A 217 -8.24 0.81 2.14
CA LEU A 217 -6.99 1.14 2.83
C LEU A 217 -6.47 -0.04 3.64
N PRO A 218 -7.29 -0.77 4.43
CA PRO A 218 -6.71 -1.78 5.29
C PRO A 218 -6.06 -2.93 4.52
N TYR A 219 -4.94 -3.42 5.07
CA TYR A 219 -4.15 -4.50 4.48
C TYR A 219 -3.90 -5.61 5.51
N LYS A 220 -3.43 -6.77 5.03
CA LYS A 220 -3.41 -8.04 5.80
C LYS A 220 -4.81 -8.47 6.27
N SER A 221 -5.80 -8.29 5.40
CA SER A 221 -7.20 -8.68 5.57
C SER A 221 -7.66 -9.62 4.45
N ILE A 222 -8.92 -10.07 4.51
CA ILE A 222 -9.58 -10.76 3.40
C ILE A 222 -10.10 -9.67 2.44
N ILE A 223 -9.28 -9.33 1.44
CA ILE A 223 -9.41 -8.12 0.61
C ILE A 223 -10.85 -7.90 0.11
N PHE A 224 -11.42 -8.86 -0.63
CA PHE A 224 -12.75 -8.68 -1.23
C PHE A 224 -13.87 -8.54 -0.19
N GLN A 225 -13.80 -9.25 0.93
CA GLN A 225 -14.80 -9.13 2.01
C GLN A 225 -14.69 -7.77 2.72
N SER A 226 -13.47 -7.29 2.99
CA SER A 226 -13.26 -5.97 3.57
C SER A 226 -13.80 -4.87 2.66
N LEU A 227 -13.47 -4.92 1.36
CA LEU A 227 -13.96 -3.95 0.36
C LEU A 227 -15.49 -3.95 0.28
N GLU A 228 -16.12 -5.12 0.28
CA GLU A 228 -17.58 -5.26 0.22
C GLU A 228 -18.26 -4.69 1.48
N LEU A 229 -17.73 -4.95 2.67
CA LEU A 229 -18.30 -4.45 3.91
C LEU A 229 -18.14 -2.93 4.06
N GLU A 230 -16.96 -2.40 3.74
CA GLU A 230 -16.69 -0.96 3.75
C GLU A 230 -17.60 -0.22 2.77
N SER A 231 -17.69 -0.69 1.51
CA SER A 231 -18.54 -0.08 0.49
C SER A 231 -20.03 -0.15 0.83
N LYS A 232 -20.52 -1.29 1.37
CA LYS A 232 -21.91 -1.41 1.84
C LYS A 232 -22.21 -0.45 2.98
N TRP A 233 -21.29 -0.27 3.93
CA TRP A 233 -21.46 0.67 5.03
C TRP A 233 -21.54 2.12 4.54
N VAL A 234 -20.61 2.52 3.66
CA VAL A 234 -20.62 3.86 3.03
C VAL A 234 -21.93 4.10 2.26
N ALA A 235 -22.34 3.16 1.40
CA ALA A 235 -23.57 3.29 0.62
C ALA A 235 -24.83 3.35 1.50
N ALA A 236 -24.87 2.58 2.60
CA ALA A 236 -26.00 2.59 3.52
C ALA A 236 -26.11 3.92 4.29
N LEU A 237 -24.96 4.52 4.66
CA LEU A 237 -24.90 5.85 5.26
C LEU A 237 -25.35 6.95 4.29
N LEU A 238 -24.79 6.97 3.08
CA LEU A 238 -25.11 7.98 2.07
C LEU A 238 -26.57 7.92 1.59
N SER A 239 -27.19 6.74 1.64
CA SER A 239 -28.61 6.56 1.30
C SER A 239 -29.56 6.77 2.48
N GLY A 240 -29.05 7.07 3.69
CA GLY A 240 -29.87 7.23 4.90
C GLY A 240 -30.52 5.94 5.40
N ARG A 241 -30.02 4.76 4.98
CA ARG A 241 -30.54 3.44 5.37
C ARG A 241 -30.04 2.94 6.71
N THR A 242 -28.95 3.52 7.23
CA THR A 242 -28.38 3.18 8.54
C THR A 242 -28.40 4.37 9.49
N ALA A 243 -28.22 4.10 10.78
CA ALA A 243 -28.01 5.15 11.78
C ALA A 243 -26.89 6.09 11.35
N ALA A 244 -27.02 7.37 11.73
CA ALA A 244 -26.00 8.37 11.51
C ALA A 244 -24.66 7.95 12.16
N LEU A 245 -23.56 8.45 11.60
CA LEU A 245 -22.26 8.34 12.25
C LEU A 245 -22.28 9.05 13.62
N PRO A 246 -21.39 8.67 14.54
CA PRO A 246 -21.14 9.45 15.75
C PRO A 246 -20.77 10.91 15.42
N SER A 247 -20.75 11.78 16.43
CA SER A 247 -20.31 13.15 16.23
C SER A 247 -18.85 13.20 15.74
N GLU A 248 -18.43 14.32 15.13
CA GLU A 248 -17.03 14.53 14.75
C GLU A 248 -16.08 14.35 15.95
N GLU A 249 -16.49 14.84 17.12
CA GLU A 249 -15.76 14.71 18.38
C GLU A 249 -15.60 13.24 18.80
N ASP A 250 -16.68 12.46 18.78
CA ASP A 250 -16.65 11.04 19.15
C ASP A 250 -15.81 10.21 18.16
N MET A 251 -15.94 10.49 16.86
CA MET A 251 -15.12 9.87 15.84
C MET A 251 -13.64 10.19 16.03
N MET A 252 -13.31 11.44 16.36
CA MET A 252 -11.94 11.85 16.65
C MET A 252 -11.42 11.17 17.92
N ALA A 253 -12.23 11.07 18.98
CA ALA A 253 -11.86 10.40 20.22
C ALA A 253 -11.51 8.92 19.98
N ASP A 254 -12.31 8.20 19.18
CA ASP A 254 -12.03 6.80 18.80
C ASP A 254 -10.69 6.66 18.02
N VAL A 255 -10.41 7.61 17.12
CA VAL A 255 -9.13 7.63 16.39
C VAL A 255 -7.95 7.86 17.33
N GLN A 256 -8.05 8.83 18.25
CA GLN A 256 -6.99 9.12 19.20
C GLN A 256 -6.78 7.97 20.19
N GLU A 257 -7.84 7.30 20.63
CA GLU A 257 -7.74 6.11 21.47
C GLU A 257 -6.95 4.99 20.78
N GLU A 258 -7.22 4.74 19.49
CA GLU A 258 -6.46 3.75 18.73
C GLU A 258 -4.99 4.17 18.54
N TYR A 259 -4.71 5.45 18.29
CA TYR A 259 -3.34 5.95 18.17
C TYR A 259 -2.56 5.79 19.49
N GLN A 260 -3.16 6.16 20.62
CA GLN A 260 -2.57 5.96 21.93
C GLN A 260 -2.30 4.48 22.20
N ARG A 261 -3.27 3.61 21.89
CA ARG A 261 -3.12 2.15 22.04
C ARG A 261 -1.96 1.60 21.20
N MET A 262 -1.78 2.10 19.97
CA MET A 262 -0.64 1.72 19.14
C MET A 262 0.68 2.17 19.75
N GLU A 263 0.74 3.39 20.28
CA GLU A 263 1.93 3.93 20.93
C GLU A 263 2.30 3.15 22.20
N ASP A 264 1.32 2.87 23.06
CA ASP A 264 1.50 2.07 24.28
C ASP A 264 1.99 0.64 23.97
N ALA A 265 1.56 0.08 22.83
CA ALA A 265 2.01 -1.22 22.34
C ALA A 265 3.34 -1.17 21.56
N GLY A 266 3.95 0.01 21.41
CA GLY A 266 5.17 0.20 20.61
C GLY A 266 4.99 -0.08 19.11
N LYS A 267 3.75 -0.05 18.59
CA LYS A 267 3.41 -0.34 17.20
C LYS A 267 3.63 0.92 16.32
N PRO A 268 4.57 0.87 15.34
CA PRO A 268 4.84 2.02 14.47
C PRO A 268 3.64 2.50 13.64
N LYS A 269 3.63 3.81 13.29
CA LYS A 269 2.56 4.47 12.51
C LYS A 269 2.22 3.74 11.21
N ARG A 270 3.22 3.26 10.46
CA ARG A 270 3.05 2.47 9.22
C ARG A 270 2.19 1.22 9.32
N HIS A 271 1.85 0.77 10.52
CA HIS A 271 0.97 -0.36 10.75
C HIS A 271 -0.45 0.03 11.18
N THR A 272 -0.83 1.32 11.08
CA THR A 272 -2.17 1.79 11.47
C THR A 272 -3.28 1.08 10.71
N HIS A 273 -3.10 0.81 9.42
CA HIS A 273 -4.12 0.15 8.58
C HIS A 273 -3.99 -1.37 8.51
N THR A 274 -3.21 -2.00 9.41
CA THR A 274 -3.10 -3.46 9.47
C THR A 274 -4.24 -4.05 10.29
N LEU A 275 -5.09 -4.91 9.69
CA LEU A 275 -6.17 -5.61 10.39
C LEU A 275 -5.74 -6.95 10.99
N TRP A 276 -4.64 -6.96 11.75
CA TRP A 276 -4.25 -8.17 12.48
C TRP A 276 -5.22 -8.46 13.63
N PRO A 277 -5.53 -9.75 13.89
CA PRO A 277 -6.23 -10.10 15.11
C PRO A 277 -5.42 -9.64 16.32
N ARG A 278 -6.11 -9.06 17.32
CA ARG A 278 -5.47 -8.43 18.50
C ARG A 278 -4.60 -9.38 19.35
N TRP A 279 -4.71 -10.69 19.14
CA TRP A 279 -3.90 -11.72 19.81
C TRP A 279 -2.60 -12.07 19.06
N VAL A 280 -2.38 -11.53 17.86
CA VAL A 280 -1.15 -11.75 17.08
C VAL A 280 -0.19 -10.61 17.36
N SER A 281 0.88 -10.89 18.11
CA SER A 281 1.91 -9.91 18.40
C SER A 281 2.77 -9.66 17.17
N VAL A 282 2.95 -8.39 16.77
CA VAL A 282 3.95 -8.00 15.77
C VAL A 282 5.29 -7.99 16.50
N ARG A 283 6.08 -9.06 16.35
CA ARG A 283 7.50 -9.06 16.72
C ARG A 283 8.33 -8.51 15.56
#